data_AF-A0A1F9AAW7-F1
#
_entry.id   AF-A0A1F9AAW7-F1
#
_cell.length_a   1.000
_cell.length_b   1.000
_cell.length_c   1.000
_cell.angle_alpha   90.00
_cell.angle_beta   90.00
_cell.angle_gamma   90.00
#
_symmetry.space_group_name_H-M   'P 1'
#
loop_
_entity.id
_entity.type
_entity.pdbx_description
1 polymer ?
#
loop_
_entity_poly.entity_id
_entity_poly.type
_entity_poly.pdbx_seq_one_letter_code
_entity_poly.pdbx_strand_id
1 'polypeptide(L)'
;MNNLSKLLGISLVISLVALPIAACKPWESAMTLIMTVDTPQDGTTVGASPVTVSGTVNKTAQVKIDDVEVPIKGGKFSTEFKLTEGSNVINVVATSGKDTVKKTVTIAYNPRKQ
;
A
#
# COMPACT_ATOMS: atom_id res chain seq x y z
N MET A 1 32.91 59.63 22.11
CA MET A 1 31.78 60.40 22.66
C MET A 1 30.61 59.45 22.77
N ASN A 2 30.13 59.34 23.99
CA ASN A 2 29.31 58.27 24.52
C ASN A 2 27.89 58.80 24.57
N ASN A 3 26.89 58.03 24.13
CA ASN A 3 25.53 58.32 24.55
C ASN A 3 24.74 57.02 24.73
N LEU A 4 24.95 56.50 25.93
CA LEU A 4 24.09 55.63 26.70
C LEU A 4 22.79 56.37 27.06
N SER A 5 21.62 55.88 26.63
CA SER A 5 20.37 56.18 27.33
C SER A 5 19.39 55.02 27.25
N LYS A 6 18.94 54.63 28.44
CA LYS A 6 18.02 53.56 28.77
C LYS A 6 16.59 54.00 28.42
N LEU A 7 15.79 53.13 27.81
CA LEU A 7 14.34 53.20 27.91
C LEU A 7 13.79 51.77 28.01
N LEU A 8 13.45 51.43 29.25
CA LEU A 8 12.58 50.32 29.60
C LEU A 8 11.25 50.47 28.83
N GLY A 9 10.93 49.49 28.00
CA GLY A 9 9.66 49.40 27.28
C GLY A 9 9.39 47.96 26.95
N ILE A 10 8.87 47.23 27.93
CA ILE A 10 8.31 45.88 27.79
C ILE A 10 7.34 45.89 26.60
N SER A 11 7.76 45.32 25.47
CA SER A 11 6.85 44.97 24.40
C SER A 11 7.13 43.54 24.00
N LEU A 12 6.31 42.70 24.61
CA LEU A 12 6.20 41.26 24.44
C LEU A 12 5.61 41.00 23.05
N VAL A 13 6.35 41.32 21.99
CA VAL A 13 5.96 41.00 20.61
C VAL A 13 6.65 39.70 20.23
N ILE A 14 6.01 38.63 20.73
CA ILE A 14 5.73 37.39 20.01
C ILE A 14 6.86 37.06 19.04
N SER A 15 7.86 36.36 19.58
CA SER A 15 8.73 35.49 18.79
C SER A 15 7.82 34.75 17.82
N LEU A 16 7.83 35.17 16.56
CA LEU A 16 7.01 34.59 15.52
C LEU A 16 7.55 33.19 15.33
N VAL A 17 6.87 32.28 16.00
CA VAL A 17 7.07 30.85 15.99
C VAL A 17 7.05 30.41 14.53
N ALA A 18 8.23 30.35 13.91
CA ALA A 18 8.45 29.59 12.69
C ALA A 18 8.48 28.11 13.07
N LEU A 19 7.35 27.59 13.58
CA LEU A 19 7.13 26.16 13.51
C LEU A 19 7.01 25.87 12.02
N PRO A 20 7.85 24.99 11.45
CA PRO A 20 7.52 24.43 10.15
C PRO A 20 6.16 23.78 10.34
N ILE A 21 5.13 24.36 9.72
CA ILE A 21 3.89 23.65 9.51
C ILE A 21 4.32 22.52 8.58
N ALA A 22 4.74 21.39 9.15
CA ALA A 22 4.67 20.11 8.49
C ALA A 22 3.19 19.89 8.26
N ALA A 23 2.66 20.60 7.26
CA ALA A 23 1.36 20.39 6.68
C ALA A 23 1.46 18.98 6.12
N CYS A 24 1.13 18.00 6.94
CA CYS A 24 0.74 16.69 6.48
C CYS A 24 -0.48 16.97 5.62
N LYS A 25 -0.29 17.24 4.33
CA LYS A 25 -1.33 17.61 3.38
C LYS A 25 -2.30 16.41 3.30
N PRO A 26 -3.46 16.44 3.96
CA PRO A 26 -4.28 15.24 4.11
C PRO A 26 -4.87 14.77 2.77
N TRP A 27 -4.86 15.65 1.77
CA TRP A 27 -5.48 15.46 0.46
C TRP A 27 -4.60 14.72 -0.56
N GLU A 28 -3.30 14.49 -0.29
CA GLU A 28 -2.45 13.70 -1.20
C GLU A 28 -2.77 12.19 -1.15
N SER A 29 -3.39 11.71 -0.06
CA SER A 29 -3.79 10.31 0.10
C SER A 29 -4.94 9.88 -0.83
N ALA A 30 -5.75 10.82 -1.32
CA ALA A 30 -6.91 10.48 -2.17
C ALA A 30 -6.52 10.01 -3.58
N MET A 31 -5.30 10.28 -4.02
CA MET A 31 -4.79 9.84 -5.32
C MET A 31 -3.87 8.63 -5.23
N THR A 32 -3.64 8.05 -4.05
CA THR A 32 -2.75 6.89 -3.92
C THR A 32 -3.40 5.62 -4.45
N LEU A 33 -2.61 4.78 -5.13
CA LEU A 33 -3.04 3.43 -5.48
C LEU A 33 -3.02 2.55 -4.24
N ILE A 34 -4.13 1.88 -3.96
CA ILE A 34 -4.28 0.91 -2.88
C ILE A 34 -4.75 -0.40 -3.50
N MET A 35 -4.10 -1.48 -3.06
CA MET A 35 -4.45 -2.84 -3.44
C MET A 35 -4.47 -3.73 -2.20
N THR A 36 -5.49 -4.57 -2.09
CA THR A 36 -5.57 -5.67 -1.11
C THR A 36 -5.50 -7.01 -1.83
N VAL A 37 -5.04 -8.03 -1.13
CA VAL A 37 -5.21 -9.43 -1.51
C VAL A 37 -6.06 -10.06 -0.42
N ASP A 38 -7.27 -10.45 -0.78
CA ASP A 38 -8.29 -10.93 0.15
C ASP A 38 -8.17 -12.46 0.34
N THR A 39 -7.87 -13.17 -0.74
CA THR A 39 -7.57 -14.61 -0.71
C THR A 39 -6.42 -14.94 -1.67
N PRO A 40 -5.59 -15.95 -1.37
CA PRO A 40 -5.46 -16.59 -0.06
C PRO A 40 -4.81 -15.64 0.96
N GLN A 41 -4.97 -15.92 2.26
CA GLN A 41 -4.25 -15.21 3.31
C GLN A 41 -2.78 -15.66 3.31
N ASP A 42 -1.87 -14.72 3.60
CA ASP A 42 -0.45 -15.00 3.68
C ASP A 42 -0.12 -16.02 4.78
N GLY A 43 0.81 -16.93 4.50
CA GLY A 43 1.23 -18.01 5.40
C GLY A 43 0.26 -19.19 5.50
N THR A 44 -0.82 -19.23 4.71
CA THR A 44 -1.79 -20.34 4.79
C THR A 44 -1.27 -21.63 4.17
N THR A 45 -1.70 -22.77 4.73
CA THR A 45 -1.51 -24.09 4.11
C THR A 45 -2.82 -24.56 3.49
N VAL A 46 -2.78 -24.99 2.22
CA VAL A 46 -3.94 -25.50 1.49
C VAL A 46 -3.77 -26.96 1.11
N GLY A 47 -4.88 -27.70 1.08
CA GLY A 47 -4.93 -29.11 0.66
C GLY A 47 -5.27 -29.31 -0.82
N ALA A 48 -5.75 -28.26 -1.49
CA ALA A 48 -6.22 -28.32 -2.87
C ALA A 48 -5.51 -27.28 -3.76
N SER A 49 -5.42 -27.61 -5.05
CA SER A 49 -4.88 -26.79 -6.12
C SER A 49 -5.78 -26.98 -7.35
N PRO A 50 -6.10 -25.93 -8.13
CA PRO A 50 -5.67 -24.53 -7.97
C PRO A 50 -6.35 -23.82 -6.78
N VAL A 51 -5.79 -22.67 -6.38
CA VAL A 51 -6.41 -21.75 -5.42
C VAL A 51 -6.92 -20.49 -6.10
N THR A 52 -7.95 -19.87 -5.53
CA THR A 52 -8.44 -18.58 -6.00
C THR A 52 -7.66 -17.43 -5.35
N VAL A 53 -6.92 -16.70 -6.16
CA VAL A 53 -6.28 -15.44 -5.77
C VAL A 53 -7.23 -14.31 -6.10
N SER A 54 -7.68 -13.58 -5.09
CA SER A 54 -8.63 -12.47 -5.24
C SER A 54 -8.26 -11.28 -4.38
N GLY A 55 -8.71 -10.11 -4.77
CA GLY A 55 -8.46 -8.88 -4.03
C GLY A 55 -9.15 -7.67 -4.65
N THR A 56 -8.83 -6.50 -4.10
CA THR A 56 -9.42 -5.23 -4.52
C THR A 56 -8.38 -4.19 -4.89
N VAL A 57 -8.78 -3.26 -5.76
CA VAL A 57 -8.06 -2.03 -6.05
C VAL A 57 -8.99 -0.84 -5.86
N ASN A 58 -8.48 0.27 -5.32
CA ASN A 58 -9.29 1.45 -5.01
C ASN A 58 -9.58 2.34 -6.24
N LYS A 59 -8.87 2.15 -7.35
CA LYS A 59 -9.01 2.92 -8.58
C LYS A 59 -8.63 2.09 -9.81
N THR A 60 -8.86 2.64 -11.01
CA THR A 60 -8.49 2.02 -12.28
C THR A 60 -6.99 1.71 -12.30
N ALA A 61 -6.64 0.43 -12.39
CA ALA A 61 -5.28 -0.07 -12.42
C ALA A 61 -5.19 -1.28 -13.37
N GLN A 62 -3.98 -1.63 -13.75
CA GLN A 62 -3.64 -2.93 -14.33
C GLN A 62 -3.14 -3.82 -13.19
N VAL A 63 -3.68 -5.03 -13.06
CA VAL A 63 -3.22 -6.01 -12.06
C VAL A 63 -2.54 -7.17 -12.78
N LYS A 64 -1.35 -7.52 -12.30
CA LYS A 64 -0.62 -8.73 -12.68
C LYS A 64 -0.47 -9.65 -11.48
N ILE A 65 -0.72 -10.93 -11.70
CA ILE A 65 -0.42 -11.99 -10.74
C ILE A 65 0.71 -12.81 -11.38
N ASP A 66 1.88 -12.74 -10.77
CA ASP A 66 3.18 -13.00 -11.39
C ASP A 66 3.28 -12.28 -12.75
N ASP A 67 3.47 -13.03 -13.84
CA ASP A 67 3.60 -12.48 -15.18
C ASP A 67 2.27 -12.43 -15.96
N VAL A 68 1.15 -12.80 -15.33
CA VAL A 68 -0.17 -12.90 -15.96
C VAL A 68 -1.03 -11.68 -15.63
N GLU A 69 -1.53 -10.99 -16.65
CA GLU A 69 -2.49 -9.90 -16.47
C GLU A 69 -3.88 -10.43 -16.10
N VAL A 70 -4.49 -9.85 -15.06
CA VAL A 70 -5.78 -10.28 -14.53
C VAL A 70 -6.80 -9.16 -14.67
N PRO A 71 -7.97 -9.42 -15.29
CA PRO A 71 -8.97 -8.40 -15.52
C PRO A 71 -9.61 -7.95 -14.20
N ILE A 72 -9.88 -6.65 -14.11
CA ILE A 72 -10.55 -6.03 -12.97
C ILE A 72 -12.01 -5.76 -13.32
N LYS A 73 -12.94 -6.22 -12.48
CA LYS A 73 -14.38 -5.98 -12.63
C LYS A 73 -14.92 -5.36 -11.34
N GLY A 74 -15.43 -4.13 -11.42
CA GLY A 74 -15.97 -3.43 -10.25
C GLY A 74 -14.96 -3.23 -9.12
N GLY A 75 -13.68 -2.95 -9.46
CA GLY A 75 -12.60 -2.79 -8.48
C GLY A 75 -12.10 -4.09 -7.85
N LYS A 76 -12.56 -5.26 -8.33
CA LYS A 76 -12.13 -6.59 -7.86
C LYS A 76 -11.37 -7.33 -8.96
N PHE A 77 -10.33 -8.06 -8.57
CA PHE A 77 -9.67 -9.04 -9.43
C PHE A 77 -9.82 -10.44 -8.81
N SER A 78 -9.86 -11.45 -9.66
CA SER A 78 -9.93 -12.85 -9.24
C SER A 78 -9.38 -13.75 -10.35
N THR A 79 -8.49 -14.67 -10.00
CA THR A 79 -7.94 -15.68 -10.91
C THR A 79 -7.68 -16.98 -10.17
N GLU A 80 -7.67 -18.09 -10.91
CA GLU A 80 -7.14 -19.35 -10.42
C GLU A 80 -5.60 -19.35 -10.54
N PHE A 81 -4.93 -19.86 -9.52
CA PHE A 81 -3.49 -20.00 -9.44
C PHE A 81 -3.13 -21.45 -9.14
N LYS A 82 -2.37 -22.08 -10.05
CA LYS A 82 -1.93 -23.47 -9.90
C LYS A 82 -0.72 -23.52 -8.96
N LEU A 83 -0.80 -24.39 -7.96
CA LEU A 83 0.26 -24.57 -6.97
C LEU A 83 1.11 -25.80 -7.27
N THR A 84 2.39 -25.69 -6.94
CA THR A 84 3.34 -26.81 -6.85
C THR A 84 3.42 -27.27 -5.41
N GLU A 85 3.59 -28.57 -5.15
CA GLU A 85 3.70 -29.08 -3.77
C GLU A 85 4.83 -28.36 -3.02
N GLY A 86 4.56 -27.96 -1.77
CA GLY A 86 5.48 -27.17 -0.96
C GLY A 86 5.16 -25.66 -0.96
N SER A 87 6.18 -24.83 -0.77
CA SER A 87 6.02 -23.37 -0.66
C SER A 87 5.85 -22.72 -2.04
N ASN A 88 4.82 -21.89 -2.19
CA ASN A 88 4.52 -21.11 -3.39
C ASN A 88 4.47 -19.63 -3.01
N VAL A 89 5.16 -18.80 -3.79
CA VAL A 89 5.19 -17.34 -3.62
C VAL A 89 4.41 -16.72 -4.78
N ILE A 90 3.34 -15.99 -4.46
CA ILE A 90 2.45 -15.34 -5.42
C ILE A 90 2.71 -13.83 -5.35
N ASN A 91 3.12 -13.23 -6.47
CA ASN A 91 3.36 -11.79 -6.54
C ASN A 91 2.20 -11.09 -7.23
N VAL A 92 1.51 -10.21 -6.51
CA VAL A 92 0.45 -9.37 -7.07
C VAL A 92 0.99 -7.96 -7.24
N VAL A 93 0.87 -7.42 -8.45
CA VAL A 93 1.32 -6.07 -8.79
C VAL A 93 0.16 -5.29 -9.39
N ALA A 94 -0.19 -4.16 -8.78
CA ALA A 94 -1.12 -3.20 -9.37
C ALA A 94 -0.35 -1.97 -9.84
N THR A 95 -0.65 -1.50 -11.05
CA THR A 95 -0.07 -0.28 -11.63
C THR A 95 -1.16 0.66 -12.12
N SER A 96 -1.07 1.94 -11.76
CA SER A 96 -1.99 2.99 -12.19
C SER A 96 -1.20 4.25 -12.54
N GLY A 97 -0.96 4.48 -13.83
CA GLY A 97 -0.13 5.60 -14.28
C GLY A 97 1.31 5.45 -13.77
N LYS A 98 1.73 6.36 -12.88
CA LYS A 98 3.07 6.31 -12.25
C LYS A 98 3.10 5.50 -10.94
N ASP A 99 1.93 5.20 -10.37
CA ASP A 99 1.84 4.48 -9.10
C ASP A 99 1.96 2.98 -9.33
N THR A 100 2.73 2.30 -8.48
CA THR A 100 2.83 0.84 -8.46
C THR A 100 2.78 0.34 -7.04
N VAL A 101 1.91 -0.64 -6.79
CA VAL A 101 1.79 -1.34 -5.49
C VAL A 101 2.08 -2.80 -5.71
N LYS A 102 2.91 -3.38 -4.84
CA LYS A 102 3.24 -4.81 -4.84
C LYS A 102 2.77 -5.46 -3.55
N LYS A 103 2.21 -6.66 -3.66
CA LYS A 103 1.88 -7.54 -2.54
C LYS A 103 2.40 -8.93 -2.84
N THR A 104 2.99 -9.56 -1.85
CA THR A 104 3.48 -10.93 -1.95
C THR A 104 2.70 -11.76 -0.96
N VAL A 105 2.23 -12.92 -1.42
CA VAL A 105 1.51 -13.90 -0.60
C VAL A 105 2.23 -15.22 -0.72
N THR A 106 2.66 -15.77 0.40
CA THR A 106 3.33 -17.07 0.49
C THR A 106 2.34 -18.09 1.02
N ILE A 107 2.14 -19.20 0.30
CA ILE A 107 1.28 -20.29 0.74
C ILE A 107 1.97 -21.64 0.60
N ALA A 108 1.65 -22.57 1.49
CA ALA A 108 2.12 -23.94 1.43
C ALA A 108 1.04 -24.86 0.84
N TYR A 109 1.35 -25.58 -0.22
CA TYR A 109 0.48 -26.62 -0.77
C TYR A 109 0.91 -27.99 -0.23
N ASN A 110 0.00 -28.65 0.49
CA ASN A 110 0.20 -30.02 0.97
C ASN A 110 -1.04 -30.87 0.63
N PRO A 111 -1.01 -31.66 -0.46
CA PRO A 111 -2.16 -32.47 -0.89
C PRO A 111 -2.56 -33.56 0.11
N ARG A 112 -1.68 -33.90 1.07
CA ARG A 112 -1.96 -34.92 2.10
C ARG A 112 -2.73 -34.38 3.31
N LYS A 113 -2.98 -33.08 3.38
CA LYS A 113 -3.79 -32.45 4.44
C LYS A 113 -5.30 -32.49 4.17
N GLN A 114 -5.73 -33.09 3.05
CA GLN A 114 -7.15 -33.20 2.68
C GLN A 114 -7.81 -34.44 3.30
#